data_AF-A0A162TBU5-F1
#
_entry.id   AF-A0A162TBU5-F1
#
_cell.length_a   1.000
_cell.length_b   1.000
_cell.length_c   1.000
_cell.angle_alpha   90.00
_cell.angle_beta   90.00
_cell.angle_gamma   90.00
#
_symmetry.space_group_name_H-M   'P 1'
#
loop_
_entity.id
_entity.type
_entity.pdbx_description
1 polymer ?
#
loop_
_entity_poly.entity_id
_entity_poly.type
_entity_poly.pdbx_seq_one_letter_code
_entity_poly.pdbx_strand_id
1 'polypeptide(L)'
;MNIQFLFENGKGFVVNEYGRPEPMDYIVDEEQFCLETLSSHTQYLAQLSLESEKRIDTMQLEKEVKPNGDVIIRETSVKGNYTRYSDQDKVRFFKLLFERCLSAAAAAEQLGIHVRTAQKWAAQYEKDPDSIFEKRRKTGRPSILHDEHKNAILVVIQTLGRWTYYI
;
A
#
# COMPACT_ATOMS: atom_id res chain seq x y z
N MET A 1 48.25 -6.99 3.22
CA MET A 1 47.40 -7.40 2.09
C MET A 1 47.64 -6.43 0.96
N ASN A 2 48.07 -6.92 -0.20
CA ASN A 2 48.21 -6.12 -1.42
C ASN A 2 46.93 -6.34 -2.24
N ILE A 3 46.19 -5.27 -2.53
CA ILE A 3 44.92 -5.34 -3.26
C ILE A 3 45.16 -4.67 -4.60
N GLN A 4 44.98 -5.42 -5.69
CA GLN A 4 45.13 -4.93 -7.05
C GLN A 4 43.75 -4.81 -7.70
N PHE A 5 43.45 -3.66 -8.28
CA PHE A 5 42.19 -3.40 -8.96
C PHE A 5 42.34 -3.65 -10.46
N LEU A 6 41.41 -4.45 -11.01
CA LEU A 6 41.31 -4.75 -12.42
C LEU A 6 39.96 -4.27 -12.94
N PHE A 7 39.94 -3.68 -14.13
CA PHE A 7 38.70 -3.22 -14.77
C PHE A 7 38.74 -3.43 -16.28
N GLU A 8 37.56 -3.55 -16.90
CA GLU A 8 37.43 -3.72 -18.34
C GLU A 8 37.53 -2.37 -19.06
N ASN A 9 38.39 -2.28 -20.08
CA ASN A 9 38.65 -1.02 -20.80
C ASN A 9 37.63 -0.70 -21.91
N GLY A 10 36.50 -1.40 -21.96
CA GLY A 10 35.47 -1.27 -23.00
C GLY A 10 35.85 -1.79 -24.39
N LYS A 11 37.06 -2.35 -24.55
CA LYS A 11 37.51 -3.06 -25.75
C LYS A 11 37.62 -4.58 -25.52
N GLY A 12 37.01 -5.08 -24.45
CA GLY A 12 37.06 -6.50 -24.05
C GLY A 12 38.37 -6.94 -23.39
N PHE A 13 39.26 -6.00 -23.05
CA PHE A 13 40.50 -6.31 -22.33
C PHE A 13 40.40 -5.83 -20.87
N VAL A 14 40.74 -6.74 -19.95
CA VAL A 14 40.90 -6.44 -18.53
C VAL A 14 42.29 -5.83 -18.31
N VAL A 15 42.33 -4.65 -17.70
CA VAL A 15 43.56 -3.90 -17.43
C VAL A 15 43.70 -3.58 -15.96
N ASN A 16 44.93 -3.46 -15.48
CA ASN A 16 45.22 -3.00 -14.13
C ASN A 16 45.23 -1.46 -14.01
N GLU A 17 45.50 -0.95 -12.81
CA GLU A 17 45.59 0.49 -12.52
C GLU A 17 46.59 1.26 -13.39
N TYR A 18 47.60 0.58 -13.95
CA TYR A 18 48.59 1.15 -14.87
C TYR A 18 48.22 0.97 -16.35
N GLY A 19 47.00 0.48 -16.64
CA GLY A 19 46.50 0.25 -18.00
C GLY A 19 47.19 -0.90 -18.72
N ARG A 20 47.97 -1.74 -18.01
CA ARG A 20 48.57 -2.93 -18.61
C ARG A 20 47.52 -4.03 -18.70
N PRO A 21 47.36 -4.66 -19.88
CA PRO A 21 46.50 -5.82 -20.01
C PRO A 21 47.12 -6.97 -19.20
N GLU A 22 46.38 -7.45 -18.21
CA GLU A 22 46.69 -8.72 -17.57
C GLU A 22 45.86 -9.80 -18.25
N PRO A 23 46.48 -10.86 -18.79
CA PRO A 23 45.75 -11.99 -19.35
C PRO A 23 44.99 -12.69 -18.21
N MET A 24 43.70 -12.41 -18.08
CA MET A 24 42.80 -13.23 -17.27
C MET A 24 42.32 -14.39 -18.14
N ASP A 25 42.97 -15.55 -18.01
CA ASP A 25 42.51 -16.78 -18.65
C ASP A 25 41.28 -17.31 -17.89
N TYR A 26 40.08 -16.90 -18.31
CA TYR A 26 38.84 -17.51 -17.83
C TYR A 26 38.62 -18.85 -18.54
N ILE A 27 39.07 -19.93 -17.91
CA ILE A 27 38.65 -21.28 -18.30
C ILE A 27 37.25 -21.47 -17.72
N VAL A 28 36.23 -21.13 -18.51
CA VAL A 28 34.84 -21.48 -18.18
C VAL A 28 34.71 -22.98 -18.41
N ASP A 29 34.70 -23.74 -17.33
CA ASP A 29 34.42 -25.18 -17.37
C ASP A 29 32.90 -25.38 -17.59
N GLU A 30 32.51 -25.48 -18.85
CA GLU A 30 31.12 -25.71 -19.26
C GLU A 30 30.55 -27.04 -18.71
N GLU A 31 31.42 -28.00 -18.33
CA GLU A 31 31.01 -29.29 -17.75
C GLU A 31 30.69 -29.17 -16.25
N GLN A 32 31.35 -28.27 -15.52
CA GLN A 32 31.07 -28.04 -14.09
C GLN A 32 29.81 -27.18 -13.86
N PHE A 33 29.45 -26.32 -14.82
CA PHE A 33 28.29 -25.41 -14.74
C PHE A 33 27.38 -25.52 -15.96
N CYS A 34 26.89 -26.73 -16.25
CA CYS A 34 25.85 -26.91 -17.27
C CYS A 34 24.60 -26.09 -16.91
N LEU A 35 24.34 -25.02 -17.64
CA LEU A 35 23.14 -24.21 -17.47
C LEU A 35 21.94 -24.95 -18.06
N GLU A 36 21.06 -25.46 -17.20
CA GLU A 36 19.80 -26.07 -17.63
C GLU A 36 18.75 -24.99 -17.92
N THR A 37 18.08 -25.08 -19.07
CA THR A 37 17.00 -24.16 -19.44
C THR A 37 15.73 -24.55 -18.68
N LEU A 38 15.45 -23.84 -17.57
CA LEU A 38 14.31 -24.14 -16.69
C LEU A 38 12.93 -23.98 -17.36
N SER A 39 12.77 -23.00 -18.25
CA SER A 39 11.54 -22.79 -19.02
C SER A 39 11.80 -21.94 -20.25
N SER A 40 11.11 -22.23 -21.36
CA SER A 40 11.14 -21.35 -22.52
C SER A 40 10.20 -20.15 -22.34
N HIS A 41 10.46 -19.07 -23.08
CA HIS A 41 9.61 -17.88 -23.08
C HIS A 41 8.14 -18.20 -23.41
N THR A 42 7.89 -19.11 -24.33
CA THR A 42 6.53 -19.53 -24.70
C THR A 42 5.83 -20.30 -23.58
N GLN A 43 6.58 -21.14 -22.85
CA GLN A 43 6.07 -21.87 -21.70
C GLN A 43 5.68 -20.92 -20.56
N TYR A 44 6.47 -19.88 -20.32
CA TYR A 44 6.15 -18.82 -19.36
C TYR A 44 4.87 -18.06 -19.74
N LEU A 45 4.72 -17.67 -21.01
CA LEU A 45 3.50 -16.99 -21.49
C LEU A 45 2.25 -17.87 -21.36
N ALA A 46 2.35 -19.16 -21.64
CA ALA A 46 1.24 -20.11 -21.46
C ALA A 46 0.83 -20.23 -19.98
N GLN A 47 1.80 -20.27 -19.07
CA GLN A 47 1.54 -20.33 -17.63
C GLN A 47 0.87 -19.04 -17.13
N LEU A 48 1.31 -17.87 -17.59
CA LEU A 48 0.66 -16.59 -17.30
C LEU A 48 -0.82 -16.55 -17.73
N SER A 49 -1.14 -17.05 -18.93
CA SER A 49 -2.52 -17.10 -19.43
C SER A 49 -3.40 -17.96 -18.53
N LEU A 50 -2.92 -19.17 -18.20
CA LEU A 50 -3.64 -20.12 -17.36
C LEU A 50 -3.87 -19.59 -15.92
N GLU A 51 -2.88 -18.91 -15.36
CA GLU A 51 -2.98 -18.26 -14.04
C GLU A 51 -4.03 -17.13 -14.06
N SER A 52 -4.09 -16.38 -15.16
CA SER A 52 -5.04 -15.28 -15.33
C SER A 52 -6.49 -15.77 -15.45
N GLU A 53 -6.72 -16.87 -16.17
CA GLU A 53 -8.04 -17.49 -16.34
C GLU A 53 -8.56 -18.07 -15.01
N LYS A 54 -7.72 -18.79 -14.27
CA LYS A 54 -8.05 -19.30 -12.93
C LYS A 54 -8.45 -18.17 -11.97
N ARG A 55 -7.75 -17.02 -12.01
CA ARG A 55 -8.09 -15.84 -11.20
C ARG A 55 -9.43 -15.21 -11.63
N ILE A 56 -9.72 -15.14 -12.93
CA ILE A 56 -10.98 -14.59 -13.42
C ILE A 56 -12.17 -15.45 -12.97
N ASP A 57 -12.02 -16.78 -13.04
CA ASP A 57 -13.07 -17.73 -12.67
C ASP A 57 -13.43 -17.62 -11.17
N THR A 58 -12.43 -17.46 -10.30
CA THR A 58 -12.65 -17.21 -8.86
C THR A 58 -13.36 -15.88 -8.56
N MET A 59 -13.18 -14.85 -9.40
CA MET A 59 -13.89 -13.57 -9.24
C MET A 59 -15.31 -13.58 -9.79
N GLN A 60 -15.65 -14.51 -10.70
CA GLN A 60 -17.02 -14.67 -11.19
C GLN A 60 -17.88 -15.48 -10.22
N LEU A 61 -17.31 -16.51 -9.56
CA LEU A 61 -18.01 -17.31 -8.54
C LEU A 61 -18.46 -16.49 -7.32
N GLU A 62 -17.74 -15.43 -6.96
CA GLU A 62 -18.11 -14.52 -5.84
C GLU A 62 -19.19 -13.47 -6.22
N LYS A 63 -19.56 -13.34 -7.51
CA LYS A 63 -20.46 -12.28 -8.00
C LYS A 63 -21.93 -12.66 -8.13
N GLU A 64 -22.32 -13.89 -7.81
CA GLU A 64 -23.74 -14.28 -7.79
C GLU A 64 -24.42 -14.02 -6.44
N VAL A 65 -24.55 -12.74 -6.06
CA VAL A 65 -25.62 -12.28 -5.16
C VAL A 65 -26.37 -11.16 -5.89
N LYS A 66 -27.59 -11.49 -6.31
CA LYS A 66 -28.46 -10.73 -7.21
C LYS A 66 -28.60 -9.23 -6.88
N PRO A 67 -28.67 -8.33 -7.88
CA PRO A 67 -29.23 -7.00 -7.71
C PRO A 67 -30.72 -7.05 -8.08
N ASN A 68 -31.61 -6.98 -7.10
CA ASN A 68 -32.99 -6.59 -7.38
C ASN A 68 -32.99 -5.07 -7.58
N GLY A 69 -33.20 -4.67 -8.84
CA GLY A 69 -33.51 -3.29 -9.17
C GLY A 69 -34.90 -2.93 -8.66
N ASP A 70 -35.06 -1.69 -8.22
CA ASP A 70 -36.28 -0.95 -8.52
C ASP A 70 -36.08 0.57 -8.37
N VAL A 71 -36.57 1.25 -9.41
CA VAL A 71 -37.13 2.60 -9.46
C VAL A 71 -36.20 3.81 -9.24
N ILE A 72 -36.05 4.56 -10.34
CA ILE A 72 -35.62 5.95 -10.39
C ILE A 72 -36.63 6.82 -9.62
N ILE A 73 -36.21 7.41 -8.51
CA ILE A 73 -36.85 8.61 -7.96
C ILE A 73 -35.82 9.73 -7.93
N ARG A 74 -36.02 10.71 -8.82
CA ARG A 74 -35.42 12.03 -8.71
C ARG A 74 -36.27 12.83 -7.73
N GLU A 75 -35.74 13.16 -6.55
CA GLU A 75 -35.79 14.50 -5.94
C GLU A 75 -35.40 14.51 -4.46
N THR A 76 -35.02 15.71 -4.04
CA THR A 76 -34.65 16.20 -2.71
C THR A 76 -33.16 16.12 -2.38
N SER A 77 -32.61 17.30 -2.14
CA SER A 77 -31.22 17.67 -1.85
C SER A 77 -30.52 16.71 -0.89
N VAL A 78 -29.82 15.72 -1.45
CA VAL A 78 -29.04 14.75 -0.69
C VAL A 78 -27.80 15.43 -0.16
N LYS A 79 -27.83 15.80 1.13
CA LYS A 79 -26.63 15.98 1.95
C LYS A 79 -25.70 14.80 1.67
N GLY A 80 -24.62 15.05 0.93
CA GLY A 80 -23.84 14.00 0.27
C GLY A 80 -23.56 12.81 1.18
N ASN A 81 -24.08 11.65 0.79
CA ASN A 81 -23.76 10.39 1.46
C ASN A 81 -22.25 10.20 1.35
N TYR A 82 -21.52 10.36 2.45
CA TYR A 82 -20.07 10.13 2.45
C TYR A 82 -19.80 8.66 2.14
N THR A 83 -19.19 8.38 0.98
CA THR A 83 -18.70 7.04 0.66
C THR A 83 -17.62 6.66 1.66
N ARG A 84 -17.92 5.68 2.51
CA ARG A 84 -17.00 5.17 3.52
C ARG A 84 -16.35 3.89 3.00
N TYR A 85 -15.05 3.93 2.78
CA TYR A 85 -14.27 2.76 2.41
C TYR A 85 -13.81 2.00 3.66
N SER A 86 -13.82 0.68 3.57
CA SER A 86 -13.32 -0.23 4.58
C SER A 86 -11.80 -0.41 4.47
N ASP A 87 -11.18 -0.99 5.50
CA ASP A 87 -9.76 -1.37 5.43
C ASP A 87 -9.55 -2.50 4.41
N GLN A 88 -10.57 -3.32 4.15
CA GLN A 88 -10.52 -4.35 3.11
C GLN A 88 -10.45 -3.74 1.70
N ASP A 89 -11.15 -2.64 1.45
CA ASP A 89 -11.08 -1.93 0.16
C ASP A 89 -9.68 -1.39 -0.10
N LYS A 90 -9.00 -0.88 0.95
CA LYS A 90 -7.60 -0.47 0.88
C LYS A 90 -6.68 -1.65 0.58
N VAL A 91 -6.86 -2.79 1.25
CA VAL A 91 -6.04 -3.99 1.00
C VAL A 91 -6.22 -4.47 -0.44
N ARG A 92 -7.45 -4.55 -0.94
CA ARG A 92 -7.73 -4.92 -2.34
C ARG A 92 -7.07 -3.93 -3.32
N PHE A 93 -7.09 -2.63 -3.01
CA PHE A 93 -6.45 -1.60 -3.80
C PHE A 93 -4.92 -1.78 -3.88
N PHE A 94 -4.25 -1.99 -2.74
CA PHE A 94 -2.80 -2.20 -2.73
C PHE A 94 -2.39 -3.53 -3.37
N LYS A 95 -3.22 -4.57 -3.26
CA LYS A 95 -3.02 -5.83 -3.99
C LYS A 95 -2.96 -5.59 -5.50
N LEU A 96 -3.88 -4.77 -6.04
CA LEU A 96 -3.89 -4.41 -7.46
C LEU A 96 -2.68 -3.57 -7.88
N LEU A 97 -2.23 -2.66 -7.02
CA LEU A 97 -1.03 -1.84 -7.26
C LEU A 97 0.24 -2.69 -7.33
N PHE A 98 0.45 -3.61 -6.39
CA PHE A 98 1.71 -4.36 -6.30
C PHE A 98 1.72 -5.66 -7.11
N GLU A 99 0.65 -6.45 -7.06
CA GLU A 99 0.62 -7.74 -7.79
C GLU A 99 0.36 -7.57 -9.28
N ARG A 100 -0.44 -6.56 -9.66
CA ARG A 100 -0.83 -6.33 -11.06
C ARG A 100 -0.18 -5.08 -11.65
N CYS A 101 0.69 -4.40 -10.92
CA CYS A 101 1.40 -3.19 -11.34
C CYS A 101 0.48 -2.10 -11.94
N LEU A 102 -0.76 -2.01 -11.45
CA LEU A 102 -1.73 -1.07 -11.98
C LEU A 102 -1.47 0.34 -11.46
N SER A 103 -1.81 1.34 -12.28
CA SER A 103 -1.84 2.72 -11.81
C SER A 103 -2.93 2.90 -10.74
N ALA A 104 -2.76 3.87 -9.84
CA ALA A 104 -3.75 4.16 -8.81
C ALA A 104 -5.13 4.47 -9.38
N ALA A 105 -5.20 5.10 -10.57
CA ALA A 105 -6.47 5.36 -11.25
C ALA A 105 -7.12 4.08 -11.79
N ALA A 106 -6.35 3.22 -12.47
CA ALA A 106 -6.85 1.97 -13.02
C ALA A 106 -7.34 1.01 -11.91
N ALA A 107 -6.59 0.91 -10.81
CA ALA A 107 -7.00 0.10 -9.66
C ALA A 107 -8.26 0.67 -8.97
N ALA A 108 -8.42 1.99 -8.95
CA ALA A 108 -9.61 2.64 -8.39
C ALA A 108 -10.86 2.35 -9.23
N GLU A 109 -10.75 2.46 -10.56
CA GLU A 109 -11.84 2.13 -11.47
C GLU A 109 -12.28 0.67 -11.35
N GLN A 110 -11.32 -0.26 -11.26
CA GLN A 110 -11.61 -1.69 -11.08
C GLN A 110 -12.36 -2.00 -9.77
N LEU A 111 -12.09 -1.25 -8.71
CA LEU A 111 -12.70 -1.45 -7.38
C LEU A 111 -13.89 -0.53 -7.12
N GLY A 112 -14.27 0.33 -8.08
CA GLY A 112 -15.32 1.35 -7.87
C GLY A 112 -14.97 2.39 -6.80
N ILE A 113 -13.67 2.57 -6.51
CA ILE A 113 -13.17 3.56 -5.58
C ILE A 113 -13.02 4.88 -6.32
N HIS A 114 -13.37 5.98 -5.67
CA HIS A 114 -13.13 7.30 -6.25
C HIS A 114 -11.62 7.54 -6.46
N VAL A 115 -11.22 7.83 -7.70
CA VAL A 115 -9.81 7.96 -8.12
C VAL A 115 -8.99 8.88 -7.21
N ARG A 116 -9.55 10.03 -6.81
CA ARG A 116 -8.85 10.97 -5.89
C ARG A 116 -8.56 10.37 -4.52
N THR A 117 -9.39 9.44 -4.04
CA THR A 117 -9.18 8.75 -2.76
C THR A 117 -8.05 7.75 -2.89
N ALA A 118 -8.05 6.96 -3.96
CA ALA A 118 -6.99 6.01 -4.29
C ALA A 118 -5.63 6.69 -4.46
N GLN A 119 -5.57 7.80 -5.18
CA GLN A 119 -4.34 8.60 -5.32
C GLN A 119 -3.84 9.12 -3.97
N LYS A 120 -4.74 9.57 -3.09
CA LYS A 120 -4.36 9.97 -1.71
C LYS A 120 -3.80 8.80 -0.92
N TRP A 121 -4.37 7.60 -1.05
CA TRP A 121 -3.85 6.41 -0.39
C TRP A 121 -2.45 6.05 -0.89
N ALA A 122 -2.22 6.09 -2.20
CA ALA A 122 -0.90 5.87 -2.78
C ALA A 122 0.13 6.90 -2.27
N ALA A 123 -0.21 8.19 -2.31
CA ALA A 123 0.67 9.25 -1.82
C ALA A 123 0.90 9.18 -0.30
N GLN A 124 -0.06 8.68 0.47
CA GLN A 124 0.12 8.46 1.91
C GLN A 124 1.04 7.27 2.17
N TYR A 125 0.89 6.19 1.41
CA TYR A 125 1.74 5.00 1.50
C TYR A 125 3.20 5.32 1.17
N GLU A 126 3.47 6.16 0.17
CA GLU A 126 4.83 6.62 -0.15
C GLU A 126 5.49 7.41 0.99
N LYS A 127 4.70 8.11 1.83
CA LYS A 127 5.21 8.89 2.96
C LYS A 127 5.41 8.04 4.20
N ASP A 128 4.40 7.25 4.54
CA ASP A 128 4.35 6.43 5.73
C ASP A 128 3.38 5.27 5.52
N PRO A 129 3.89 4.05 5.20
CA PRO A 129 3.06 2.90 4.91
C PRO A 129 2.26 2.42 6.12
N ASP A 130 2.77 2.60 7.35
CA ASP A 130 2.08 2.14 8.56
C ASP A 130 0.85 3.01 8.84
N SER A 131 0.92 4.31 8.53
CA SER A 131 -0.16 5.28 8.73
C SER A 131 -1.45 4.99 7.95
N ILE A 132 -1.39 4.16 6.90
CA ILE A 132 -2.51 3.95 5.97
C ILE A 132 -3.71 3.27 6.64
N PHE A 133 -3.44 2.39 7.62
CA PHE A 133 -4.44 1.66 8.40
C PHE A 133 -4.66 2.27 9.78
N GLU A 134 -3.82 3.22 10.19
CA GLU A 134 -3.99 3.90 11.46
C GLU A 134 -5.26 4.74 11.48
N LYS A 135 -6.20 4.32 12.32
CA LYS A 135 -7.37 5.12 12.65
C LYS A 135 -6.95 6.15 13.69
N ARG A 136 -6.63 7.35 13.23
CA ARG A 136 -6.43 8.50 14.15
C ARG A 136 -7.64 8.58 15.08
N ARG A 137 -7.40 8.36 16.37
CA ARG A 137 -8.41 8.67 17.39
C ARG A 137 -8.70 10.15 17.23
N LYS A 138 -9.98 10.49 17.02
CA LYS A 138 -10.41 11.88 16.98
C LYS A 138 -10.27 12.42 18.41
N THR A 139 -9.08 12.86 18.78
CA THR A 139 -8.92 13.77 19.89
C THR A 139 -9.75 14.98 19.50
N GLY A 140 -10.87 15.17 20.19
CA GLY A 140 -11.77 16.28 19.92
C GLY A 140 -11.04 17.61 20.06
N ARG A 141 -11.73 18.70 19.75
CA ARG A 141 -11.23 20.02 20.10
C ARG A 141 -10.84 20.02 21.59
N PRO A 142 -9.65 20.52 21.96
CA PRO A 142 -9.24 20.61 23.35
C PRO A 142 -10.36 21.26 24.18
N SER A 143 -10.60 20.71 25.38
CA SER A 143 -11.59 21.28 26.31
C SER A 143 -11.28 22.75 26.55
N ILE A 144 -12.28 23.61 26.39
CA ILE A 144 -12.18 25.04 26.71
C ILE A 144 -11.94 25.23 28.22
N LEU A 145 -12.44 24.30 29.03
CA LEU A 145 -12.24 24.31 30.47
C LEU A 145 -10.90 23.67 30.82
N HIS A 146 -9.93 24.51 31.20
CA HIS A 146 -8.62 24.09 31.72
C HIS A 146 -8.76 23.50 33.13
N ASP A 147 -7.76 22.74 33.55
CA ASP A 147 -7.78 22.02 34.84
C ASP A 147 -7.87 22.96 36.06
N GLU A 148 -7.34 24.18 35.95
CA GLU A 148 -7.49 25.22 36.97
C GLU A 148 -8.97 25.62 37.17
N HIS A 149 -9.71 25.80 36.08
CA HIS A 149 -11.13 26.13 36.13
C HIS A 149 -11.94 24.96 36.72
N LYS A 150 -11.59 23.71 36.39
CA LYS A 150 -12.22 22.51 36.98
C LYS A 150 -11.97 22.45 38.48
N ASN A 151 -10.74 22.72 38.92
CA ASN A 151 -10.37 22.72 40.33
C ASN A 151 -11.09 23.81 41.11
N ALA A 152 -11.21 25.02 40.55
CA ALA A 152 -11.98 26.09 41.16
C ALA A 152 -13.46 25.71 41.35
N ILE A 153 -14.08 25.09 40.34
CA ILE A 153 -15.45 24.58 40.43
C ILE A 153 -15.58 23.48 41.49
N LEU A 154 -14.62 22.55 41.56
CA LEU A 154 -14.60 21.49 42.57
C LEU A 154 -14.51 22.06 43.99
N VAL A 155 -13.68 23.08 44.22
CA VAL A 155 -13.59 23.75 45.53
C VAL A 155 -14.92 24.39 45.90
N VAL A 156 -15.61 25.05 44.95
CA VAL A 156 -16.93 25.64 45.20
C VAL A 156 -17.96 24.57 45.55
N ILE A 157 -17.97 23.44 44.84
CA ILE A 157 -18.88 22.32 45.15
C ILE A 157 -18.58 21.71 46.54
N GLN A 158 -17.31 21.50 46.88
CA GLN A 158 -16.90 20.91 48.16
C GLN A 158 -17.18 21.83 49.34
N THR A 159 -16.98 23.14 49.16
CA THR A 159 -17.28 24.14 50.18
C THR A 159 -18.78 24.23 50.40
N LEU A 160 -19.58 24.40 49.34
CA LEU A 160 -21.05 24.43 49.44
C LEU A 160 -21.63 23.15 50.05
N GLY A 161 -21.10 21.98 49.69
CA GLY A 161 -21.48 20.71 50.31
C GLY A 161 -21.14 20.63 51.81
N ARG A 162 -20.08 21.30 52.28
CA ARG A 162 -19.80 21.39 53.73
C ARG A 162 -20.80 22.30 54.46
N TRP A 163 -21.28 23.37 53.83
CA TRP A 163 -22.26 24.28 54.43
C TRP A 163 -23.65 23.65 54.60
N THR A 164 -24.02 22.67 53.76
CA THR A 164 -25.30 21.97 53.86
C THR A 164 -25.35 20.87 54.94
N TYR A 165 -24.22 20.47 55.52
CA TYR A 165 -24.15 19.49 56.63
C TYR A 165 -24.10 20.15 58.02
N TYR A 166 -24.10 21.48 58.10
CA TYR A 166 -24.06 22.26 59.34
C TYR A 166 -25.35 23.06 59.61
N ILE A 167 -26.43 22.76 58.88
CA ILE A 167 -27.82 23.18 59.16
C ILE A 167 -28.62 21.91 59.48
#